data_AF-A0A2N6QHH5-F1
#
_entry.id   AF-A0A2N6QHH5-F1
#
_cell.length_a   1.000
_cell.length_b   1.000
_cell.length_c   1.000
_cell.angle_alpha   90.00
_cell.angle_beta   90.00
_cell.angle_gamma   90.00
#
_symmetry.space_group_name_H-M   'P 1'
#
loop_
_entity.id
_entity.type
_entity.pdbx_description
1 polymer ?
#
loop_
_entity_poly.entity_id
_entity_poly.type
_entity_poly.pdbx_seq_one_letter_code
_entity_poly.pdbx_strand_id
1 'polypeptide(L)'
;MKSLFYAVNVINYLILVALLIINYHNLSYSGLNIVTYFMAASLVLLVISLGYYFYAKKDVGLVSMFINIVNLCLIGPMLLVFLF
;
A
#
# COMPACT_ATOMS: atom_id res chain seq x y z
N MET A 1 -18.42 1.81 7.12
CA MET A 1 -17.28 2.71 6.82
C MET A 1 -15.97 2.27 7.45
N LYS A 2 -15.91 1.89 8.74
CA LYS A 2 -14.64 1.41 9.34
C LYS A 2 -14.01 0.23 8.58
N SER A 3 -14.85 -0.74 8.20
CA SER A 3 -14.44 -1.95 7.44
C SER A 3 -13.89 -1.63 6.03
N LEU A 4 -14.35 -0.55 5.37
CA LEU A 4 -13.91 -0.23 4.01
C LEU A 4 -12.43 0.16 3.96
N PHE A 5 -11.95 0.99 4.88
CA PHE A 5 -10.53 1.39 4.89
C PHE A 5 -9.60 0.19 5.12
N TYR A 6 -9.97 -0.72 6.01
CA TYR A 6 -9.20 -1.94 6.22
C TYR A 6 -9.28 -2.86 5.00
N ALA A 7 -10.48 -3.05 4.42
CA ALA A 7 -10.65 -3.88 3.23
C ALA A 7 -9.80 -3.38 2.06
N VAL A 8 -9.74 -2.07 1.83
CA VAL A 8 -8.95 -1.50 0.73
C VAL A 8 -7.44 -1.66 0.98
N ASN A 9 -6.95 -1.47 2.21
CA ASN A 9 -5.56 -1.76 2.53
C ASN A 9 -5.23 -3.25 2.33
N VAL A 10 -6.11 -4.16 2.77
CA VAL A 10 -5.96 -5.60 2.56
C VAL A 10 -5.93 -5.94 1.07
N ILE A 11 -6.81 -5.35 0.27
CA ILE A 11 -6.82 -5.53 -1.19
C ILE A 11 -5.49 -5.07 -1.81
N ASN A 12 -4.93 -3.95 -1.35
CA ASN A 12 -3.62 -3.47 -1.82
C ASN A 12 -2.51 -4.52 -1.58
N TYR A 13 -2.52 -5.17 -0.42
CA TYR A 13 -1.60 -6.28 -0.12
C TYR A 13 -1.87 -7.53 -0.96
N LEU A 14 -3.14 -7.90 -1.17
CA LEU A 14 -3.49 -9.05 -2.00
C LEU A 14 -3.03 -8.84 -3.46
N ILE A 15 -3.19 -7.63 -3.99
CA ILE A 15 -2.71 -7.27 -5.33
C ILE A 15 -1.18 -7.35 -5.38
N LEU A 16 -0.47 -6.81 -4.38
CA LEU A 16 0.99 -6.92 -4.30
C LEU A 16 1.44 -8.39 -4.34
N VAL A 17 0.85 -9.24 -3.49
CA VAL A 17 1.20 -10.67 -3.42
C VAL A 17 0.89 -11.37 -4.74
N ALA A 18 -0.28 -11.10 -5.35
CA ALA A 18 -0.64 -11.68 -6.63
C ALA A 18 0.35 -11.28 -7.74
N LEU A 19 0.76 -10.01 -7.80
CA LEU A 19 1.74 -9.52 -8.77
C LEU A 19 3.12 -10.17 -8.58
N LEU A 20 3.55 -10.36 -7.32
CA LEU A 20 4.80 -11.05 -7.01
C LEU A 20 4.76 -12.52 -7.44
N ILE A 21 3.65 -13.22 -7.23
CA ILE A 21 3.48 -14.62 -7.64
C ILE A 21 3.48 -14.74 -9.17
N ILE A 22 2.70 -13.90 -9.86
CA ILE A 22 2.59 -13.92 -11.33
C ILE A 22 3.95 -13.61 -11.99
N ASN A 23 4.72 -12.69 -11.40
CA ASN A 23 6.02 -12.27 -11.95
C ASN A 23 7.22 -12.94 -11.28
N TYR A 24 7.02 -14.04 -10.54
CA TYR A 24 8.07 -14.66 -9.71
C TYR A 24 9.37 -14.95 -10.47
N HIS A 25 9.27 -15.40 -11.72
CA HIS A 25 10.43 -15.70 -12.57
C HIS A 25 11.09 -14.47 -13.22
N ASN A 26 10.44 -13.30 -13.19
CA ASN A 26 10.90 -12.05 -13.82
C ASN A 26 10.92 -10.87 -12.83
N LEU A 27 11.08 -11.16 -11.53
CA LEU A 27 11.05 -10.12 -10.47
C LEU A 27 12.11 -9.03 -10.67
N SER A 28 13.29 -9.35 -11.22
CA SER A 28 14.32 -8.34 -11.50
C SER A 28 13.89 -7.33 -12.58
N TYR A 29 13.04 -7.73 -13.53
CA TYR A 29 12.54 -6.85 -14.59
C TYR A 29 11.24 -6.15 -14.19
N SER A 30 10.30 -6.87 -13.59
CA SER A 30 8.97 -6.35 -13.23
C SER A 30 8.92 -5.75 -11.82
N GLY A 31 9.90 -6.02 -10.96
CA GLY A 31 9.88 -5.67 -9.53
C GLY A 31 9.73 -4.18 -9.27
N LEU A 32 10.39 -3.34 -10.08
CA LEU A 32 10.32 -1.88 -9.93
C LEU A 32 8.89 -1.39 -10.19
N ASN A 33 8.24 -1.95 -11.21
CA ASN A 33 6.86 -1.62 -11.54
C ASN A 33 5.92 -2.07 -10.42
N ILE A 34 6.10 -3.29 -9.91
CA ILE A 34 5.30 -3.83 -8.80
C ILE A 34 5.40 -2.94 -7.56
N VAL A 35 6.62 -2.56 -7.18
CA VAL A 35 6.84 -1.66 -6.04
C VAL A 35 6.25 -0.28 -6.30
N THR A 36 6.43 0.27 -7.51
CA THR A 36 5.87 1.57 -7.88
C THR A 36 4.35 1.57 -7.79
N TYR A 37 3.67 0.53 -8.28
CA TYR A 37 2.21 0.40 -8.15
C TYR A 37 1.78 0.34 -6.69
N PHE A 38 2.46 -0.46 -5.87
CA PHE A 38 2.14 -0.59 -4.45
C PHE A 38 2.35 0.74 -3.69
N MET A 39 3.44 1.46 -3.97
CA MET A 39 3.71 2.77 -3.36
C MET A 39 2.71 3.82 -3.83
N ALA A 40 2.39 3.86 -5.14
CA ALA A 40 1.39 4.78 -5.67
C ALA A 40 0.00 4.54 -5.05
N ALA A 41 -0.42 3.27 -4.95
CA ALA A 41 -1.68 2.91 -4.28
C ALA A 41 -1.67 3.33 -2.81
N SER A 42 -0.57 3.08 -2.09
CA SER A 42 -0.44 3.49 -0.68
C SER A 42 -0.49 5.00 -0.51
N LEU A 43 0.08 5.78 -1.44
CA LEU A 43 0.02 7.24 -1.43
C LEU A 43 -1.40 7.75 -1.68
N VAL A 44 -2.12 7.16 -2.63
CA VAL A 44 -3.54 7.49 -2.87
C VAL A 44 -4.38 7.21 -1.62
N LEU A 45 -4.18 6.05 -0.99
CA LEU A 45 -4.89 5.69 0.24
C LEU A 45 -4.53 6.59 1.42
N LEU A 46 -3.28 7.03 1.51
CA LEU A 46 -2.85 8.02 2.50
C LEU A 46 -3.62 9.33 2.33
N VAL A 47 -3.72 9.86 1.10
CA VAL A 47 -4.47 11.09 0.82
C VAL A 47 -5.96 10.94 1.15
N ILE A 48 -6.58 9.82 0.74
CA ILE A 48 -8.00 9.55 1.03
C ILE A 48 -8.25 9.42 2.53
N SER A 49 -7.39 8.71 3.25
CA SER A 49 -7.52 8.53 4.71
C SER A 49 -7.31 9.83 5.48
N LEU A 50 -6.41 10.69 5.00
CA LEU A 50 -6.17 12.02 5.55
C LEU A 50 -7.37 12.95 5.31
N GLY A 51 -7.91 12.99 4.09
CA GLY A 51 -9.15 13.73 3.79
C GLY A 51 -10.34 13.25 4.64
N TYR A 52 -10.49 11.93 4.80
CA TYR A 52 -11.53 11.35 5.65
C TYR A 52 -11.37 11.71 7.13
N TYR A 53 -10.12 11.69 7.63
CA TYR A 53 -9.85 12.08 9.01
C TYR A 53 -10.23 13.53 9.28
N PHE A 54 -9.84 14.47 8.41
CA PHE A 54 -10.20 15.88 8.59
C PHE A 54 -11.71 16.13 8.49
N TYR A 55 -12.41 15.40 7.63
CA TYR A 55 -13.87 15.52 7.49
C TYR A 55 -14.65 14.89 8.65
N ALA A 56 -14.34 13.64 9.00
CA ALA A 56 -15.15 12.86 9.94
C ALA A 56 -14.58 12.83 11.37
N LYS A 57 -13.33 13.26 11.58
CA LYS A 57 -12.55 13.16 12.83
C LYS A 57 -12.61 11.77 13.48
N LYS A 58 -12.62 10.71 12.65
CA LYS A 58 -12.67 9.33 13.12
C LYS A 58 -11.29 8.71 13.15
N ASP A 59 -10.96 8.03 14.25
CA ASP A 59 -9.68 7.36 14.47
C ASP A 59 -9.31 6.33 13.39
N VAL A 60 -10.31 5.79 12.68
CA VAL A 60 -10.05 4.84 11.58
C VAL A 60 -9.26 5.49 10.43
N GLY A 61 -9.43 6.79 10.20
CA GLY A 61 -8.60 7.53 9.25
C GLY A 61 -7.13 7.52 9.70
N LEU A 62 -6.86 7.73 11.00
CA LEU A 62 -5.51 7.70 11.57
C LEU A 62 -4.85 6.33 11.44
N VAL A 63 -5.59 5.25 11.73
CA VAL A 63 -5.03 3.89 11.59
C VAL A 63 -4.67 3.59 10.13
N SER A 64 -5.56 3.94 9.19
CA SER A 64 -5.29 3.78 7.76
C SER A 64 -4.11 4.64 7.30
N MET A 65 -4.00 5.88 7.79
CA MET A 65 -2.85 6.74 7.51
C MET A 65 -1.55 6.10 8.00
N PHE A 66 -1.52 5.60 9.23
CA PHE A 66 -0.34 4.96 9.80
C PHE A 66 0.11 3.75 8.97
N ILE A 67 -0.84 2.87 8.58
CA ILE A 67 -0.54 1.73 7.71
C ILE A 67 0.09 2.21 6.40
N ASN A 68 -0.48 3.22 5.75
CA ASN A 68 0.03 3.69 4.46
C ASN A 68 1.38 4.42 4.57
N ILE A 69 1.66 5.09 5.70
CA ILE A 69 3.00 5.63 6.00
C ILE A 69 4.01 4.51 6.15
N VAL A 70 3.68 3.44 6.90
CA VAL A 70 4.53 2.25 7.03
C VAL A 70 4.78 1.60 5.67
N ASN A 71 3.75 1.51 4.82
CA ASN A 71 3.90 0.98 3.47
C ASN A 71 4.90 1.78 2.64
N LEU A 72 4.83 3.11 2.69
CA LEU A 72 5.68 4.00 1.90
C LEU A 72 7.11 4.08 2.43
N CYS A 73 7.29 4.16 3.75
CA CYS A 73 8.59 4.42 4.37
C CYS A 73 9.36 3.14 4.71
N LEU A 74 8.69 2.02 4.91
CA LEU A 74 9.32 0.77 5.33
C LEU A 74 9.12 -0.33 4.28
N ILE A 75 7.88 -0.69 3.96
CA ILE A 75 7.61 -1.86 3.10
C ILE A 75 8.09 -1.62 1.67
N GLY A 76 7.80 -0.47 1.06
CA GLY A 76 8.26 -0.12 -0.29
C GLY A 76 9.78 -0.19 -0.42
N PRO A 77 10.55 0.52 0.43
CA PRO A 77 12.02 0.44 0.43
C PRO A 77 12.54 -0.97 0.68
N MET A 78 11.94 -1.73 1.63
CA MET A 78 12.31 -3.12 1.84
C MET A 78 12.09 -3.97 0.60
N LEU A 79 10.96 -3.82 -0.10
CA LEU A 79 10.69 -4.53 -1.34
C LEU A 79 11.71 -4.18 -2.43
N LEU A 80 12.15 -2.92 -2.52
CA LEU A 80 13.23 -2.56 -3.44
C LEU A 80 14.53 -3.31 -3.11
N VAL A 81 14.91 -3.38 -1.84
CA VAL A 81 16.13 -4.10 -1.40
C VAL A 81 16.00 -5.63 -1.61
N PHE A 82 14.80 -6.19 -1.49
CA PHE A 82 14.62 -7.64 -1.67
C PHE A 82 14.47 -8.07 -3.13
N LEU A 83 14.05 -7.17 -4.02
CA LEU A 83 13.79 -7.47 -5.43
C LEU A 83 14.97 -7.12 -6.35
N PHE A 84 15.95 -6.35 -5.87
CA PHE A 84 17.10 -5.84 -6.61
C PHE A 84 18.40 -6.05 -5.83
#